data_AF-A0A6N9QBM7-F1
#
_entry.id   AF-A0A6N9QBM7-F1
#
_cell.length_a   1.000
_cell.length_b   1.000
_cell.length_c   1.000
_cell.angle_alpha   90.00
_cell.angle_beta   90.00
_cell.angle_gamma   90.00
#
_symmetry.space_group_name_H-M   'P 1'
#
loop_
_entity.id
_entity.type
_entity.pdbx_description
1 polymer ?
#
loop_
_entity_poly.entity_id
_entity_poly.type
_entity_poly.pdbx_seq_one_letter_code
_entity_poly.pdbx_strand_id
1 'polypeptide(L)'
;MSCRRGPIQIWAREHYIEPHHDYVCSAVPIRNTVGKIIGCLDVVSPVDLPHNHTLAMVSASADGIEKELKMKQAYERISIVNSQMSSTI
;
A
#
# COMPACT_ATOMS: atom_id res chain seq x y z
N MET A 1 -2.17 -21.77 7.31
CA MET A 1 -1.98 -20.69 6.33
C MET A 1 -1.15 -19.58 6.98
N SER A 2 0.09 -19.39 6.54
CA SER A 2 0.94 -18.29 7.04
C SER A 2 0.44 -16.98 6.44
N CYS A 3 0.08 -16.01 7.29
CA CYS A 3 -0.35 -14.67 6.85
C CYS A 3 0.82 -13.99 6.12
N ARG A 4 0.80 -13.99 4.78
CA ARG A 4 1.79 -13.29 3.96
C ARG A 4 1.63 -11.78 4.20
N ARG A 5 2.63 -11.16 4.84
CA ARG A 5 2.67 -9.71 5.13
C ARG A 5 3.34 -8.90 4.01
N GLY A 6 3.22 -9.34 2.76
CA GLY A 6 3.91 -8.73 1.61
C GLY A 6 3.03 -8.70 0.36
N PRO A 7 3.55 -8.16 -0.75
CA PRO A 7 2.88 -8.17 -2.05
C PRO A 7 2.39 -9.57 -2.41
N ILE A 8 1.17 -9.65 -2.95
CA ILE A 8 0.57 -10.90 -3.39
C ILE A 8 -0.20 -10.68 -4.69
N GLN A 9 -0.19 -11.70 -5.53
CA GLN A 9 -1.02 -11.76 -6.73
C GLN A 9 -1.77 -13.08 -6.74
N ILE A 10 -3.07 -13.01 -7.02
CA ILE A 10 -4.01 -14.14 -7.02
C ILE A 10 -4.63 -14.22 -8.41
N TRP A 11 -4.61 -15.41 -9.01
CA TRP A 11 -5.04 -15.66 -10.38
C TRP A 11 -6.27 -16.55 -10.42
N ALA A 12 -7.32 -16.12 -11.12
CA ALA A 12 -8.45 -16.95 -11.50
C ALA A 12 -8.95 -17.85 -10.35
N ARG A 13 -8.83 -19.17 -10.50
CA ARG A 13 -9.28 -20.18 -9.53
C ARG A 13 -8.49 -20.24 -8.22
N GLU A 14 -7.40 -19.47 -8.09
CA GLU A 14 -6.76 -19.22 -6.79
C GLU A 14 -7.67 -18.39 -5.87
N HIS A 15 -8.63 -17.64 -6.42
CA HIS A 15 -9.70 -17.03 -5.63
C HIS A 15 -10.64 -18.10 -5.09
N TYR A 16 -11.01 -17.95 -3.81
CA TYR A 16 -11.90 -18.89 -3.15
C TYR A 16 -13.31 -18.91 -3.75
N ILE A 17 -13.82 -17.75 -4.18
CA ILE A 17 -15.20 -17.61 -4.70
C ILE A 17 -15.23 -17.67 -6.23
N GLU A 18 -16.18 -18.42 -6.76
CA GLU A 18 -16.35 -18.65 -8.20
C GLU A 18 -16.53 -17.36 -9.03
N PRO A 19 -17.28 -16.33 -8.56
CA PRO A 19 -17.40 -15.08 -9.32
C PRO A 19 -16.07 -14.33 -9.54
N HIS A 20 -15.01 -14.68 -8.80
CA HIS A 20 -13.69 -14.06 -8.95
C HIS A 20 -12.74 -14.88 -9.84
N HIS A 21 -13.20 -16.00 -10.39
CA HIS A 21 -12.37 -16.87 -11.23
C HIS A 21 -12.02 -16.27 -12.59
N ASP A 22 -12.71 -15.20 -13.00
CA ASP A 22 -12.42 -14.46 -14.24
C ASP A 22 -11.45 -13.29 -14.03
N TYR A 23 -10.92 -13.11 -12.81
CA TYR A 23 -10.07 -11.98 -12.45
C TYR A 23 -8.70 -12.39 -11.91
N VAL A 24 -7.81 -11.41 -11.95
CA VAL A 24 -6.50 -11.40 -11.30
C VAL A 24 -6.45 -10.21 -10.35
N CYS A 25 -6.08 -10.47 -9.09
CA CYS A 25 -5.95 -9.45 -8.06
C CYS A 25 -4.48 -9.27 -7.67
N SER A 26 -4.01 -8.03 -7.63
CA SER A 26 -2.66 -7.65 -7.17
C SER A 26 -2.77 -6.75 -5.95
N ALA A 27 -2.38 -7.24 -4.78
CA ALA A 27 -2.54 -6.55 -3.52
C ALA A 27 -1.21 -6.34 -2.79
N VAL A 28 -1.06 -5.17 -2.17
CA VAL A 28 0.13 -4.79 -1.40
C VAL A 28 -0.30 -4.12 -0.09
N PRO A 29 0.25 -4.54 1.08
CA PRO A 29 -0.04 -3.86 2.34
C PRO A 29 0.60 -2.47 2.38
N ILE A 30 -0.09 -1.52 3.00
CA ILE A 30 0.40 -0.17 3.29
C ILE A 30 0.75 -0.09 4.76
N ARG A 31 1.94 0.41 5.07
CA ARG A 31 2.48 0.53 6.43
C ARG A 31 2.59 1.99 6.85
N ASN A 32 2.35 2.24 8.13
CA ASN A 32 2.67 3.54 8.72
C ASN A 32 4.19 3.66 8.98
N THR A 33 4.57 4.81 9.53
CA THR A 33 5.97 5.16 9.81
C THR A 33 6.65 4.28 10.86
N VAL A 34 5.90 3.52 11.66
CA VAL A 34 6.41 2.53 12.62
C VAL A 34 6.35 1.09 12.09
N GLY A 35 6.06 0.92 10.79
CA GLY A 35 6.04 -0.39 10.12
C GLY A 35 4.77 -1.21 10.32
N LYS A 36 3.76 -0.68 11.03
CA LYS A 36 2.47 -1.33 11.24
C LYS A 36 1.62 -1.22 9.98
N ILE A 37 1.02 -2.34 9.55
CA ILE A 37 0.06 -2.34 8.44
C ILE A 37 -1.18 -1.55 8.87
N ILE A 38 -1.55 -0.55 8.06
CA ILE A 38 -2.71 0.33 8.26
C ILE A 38 -3.78 0.14 7.18
N GLY A 39 -3.48 -0.60 6.12
CA GLY A 39 -4.40 -0.92 5.04
C GLY A 39 -3.71 -1.71 3.93
N CYS A 40 -4.36 -1.83 2.78
CA CYS A 40 -3.78 -2.39 1.57
C CYS A 40 -4.28 -1.64 0.34
N LEU A 41 -3.49 -1.70 -0.73
CA LEU A 41 -3.89 -1.30 -2.08
C LEU A 41 -4.09 -2.57 -2.91
N ASP A 42 -5.22 -2.70 -3.58
CA ASP A 42 -5.55 -3.83 -4.44
C ASP A 42 -6.01 -3.34 -5.82
N VAL A 43 -5.61 -4.06 -6.85
CA VAL A 43 -6.04 -3.85 -8.24
C VAL A 43 -6.58 -5.17 -8.77
N VAL A 44 -7.85 -5.14 -9.17
CA VAL A 44 -8.55 -6.24 -9.82
C VAL A 44 -8.56 -6.00 -11.33
N SER A 45 -8.26 -7.03 -12.11
CA SER A 45 -8.29 -6.95 -13.58
C SER A 45 -8.77 -8.26 -14.19
N PRO A 46 -9.49 -8.24 -15.33
CA PRO A 46 -9.86 -9.46 -16.06
C PRO A 46 -8.65 -10.30 -16.46
N VAL A 47 -8.74 -11.63 -16.32
CA VAL A 47 -7.62 -12.59 -16.55
C VAL A 47 -7.08 -12.60 -17.98
N ASP A 48 -7.86 -12.13 -18.95
CA ASP A 48 -7.51 -12.06 -20.37
C ASP A 48 -6.62 -10.86 -20.73
N LEU A 49 -6.36 -9.96 -19.78
CA LEU A 49 -5.48 -8.80 -19.98
C LEU A 49 -4.03 -9.06 -19.54
N PRO A 50 -3.04 -8.29 -20.05
CA PRO A 50 -1.67 -8.38 -19.55
C PRO A 50 -1.53 -7.92 -18.09
N HIS A 51 -0.84 -8.71 -17.26
CA HIS A 51 -0.68 -8.42 -15.81
C HIS A 51 0.77 -8.44 -15.29
N ASN A 52 1.76 -8.65 -16.18
CA ASN A 52 3.16 -8.86 -15.81
C ASN A 52 3.77 -7.71 -14.98
N HIS A 53 3.21 -6.51 -15.08
CA HIS A 53 3.68 -5.31 -14.40
C HIS A 53 2.74 -4.80 -13.32
N THR A 54 1.55 -5.39 -13.17
CA THR A 54 0.51 -4.88 -12.26
C THR A 54 0.99 -4.93 -10.81
N LEU A 55 1.54 -6.06 -10.35
CA LEU A 55 2.03 -6.17 -8.99
C LEU A 55 3.17 -5.19 -8.68
N ALA A 56 4.07 -4.96 -9.63
CA ALA A 56 5.16 -4.00 -9.49
C ALA A 56 4.63 -2.56 -9.42
N MET A 57 3.66 -2.22 -10.28
CA MET A 57 2.97 -0.92 -10.26
C MET A 57 2.26 -0.68 -8.93
N VAL A 58 1.45 -1.63 -8.45
CA VAL A 58 0.75 -1.54 -7.16
C VAL A 58 1.75 -1.40 -6.00
N SER A 59 2.87 -2.14 -6.06
CA SER A 59 3.94 -2.04 -5.05
C SER A 59 4.59 -0.66 -5.03
N ALA A 60 4.88 -0.09 -6.20
CA ALA A 60 5.44 1.26 -6.31
C ALA A 60 4.45 2.33 -5.81
N SER A 61 3.15 2.17 -6.11
CA SER A 61 2.11 3.07 -5.60
C SER A 61 1.99 2.98 -4.08
N ALA A 62 2.02 1.79 -3.49
CA ALA A 62 2.00 1.61 -2.04
C ALA A 62 3.22 2.26 -1.37
N ASP A 63 4.43 2.05 -1.92
CA ASP A 63 5.66 2.70 -1.45
C ASP A 63 5.57 4.24 -1.52
N GLY A 64 4.98 4.79 -2.59
CA GLY A 64 4.69 6.22 -2.71
C GLY A 64 3.78 6.72 -1.58
N ILE A 65 2.69 6.01 -1.29
CA ILE A 65 1.78 6.35 -0.18
C ILE A 65 2.53 6.33 1.16
N GLU A 66 3.34 5.30 1.42
CA GLU A 66 4.12 5.22 2.66
C GLU A 66 5.13 6.36 2.80
N LYS A 67 5.75 6.80 1.69
CA LYS A 67 6.68 7.94 1.67
C LYS A 67 5.96 9.25 1.95
N GLU A 68 4.80 9.49 1.35
CA GLU A 68 3.98 10.68 1.62
C GLU A 68 3.57 10.75 3.10
N LEU A 69 3.18 9.63 3.69
CA LEU A 69 2.87 9.56 5.13
C LEU A 69 4.08 9.92 6.01
N LYS A 70 5.28 9.45 5.64
CA LYS A 70 6.53 9.82 6.33
C LYS A 70 6.84 11.31 6.20
N MET A 71 6.68 11.87 5.00
CA MET A 71 6.91 13.29 4.73
C MET A 71 5.96 14.16 5.53
N LYS A 72 4.67 13.84 5.53
CA LYS A 72 3.66 14.56 6.30
C LYS A 72 4.00 14.57 7.80
N GLN A 73 4.38 13.44 8.37
CA GLN A 73 4.77 13.37 9.78
C GLN A 73 6.05 14.18 10.07
N ALA A 74 7.02 14.20 9.16
CA ALA A 74 8.21 15.01 9.32
C ALA A 74 7.88 16.52 9.31
N TYR A 75 7.01 16.96 8.39
CA TYR A 75 6.56 18.36 8.34
C TYR A 75 5.79 18.79 9.59
N GLU A 76 4.91 17.93 10.10
CA GLU A 76 4.19 18.18 11.36
C GLU A 76 5.14 18.33 12.55
N ARG A 77 6.21 17.53 12.62
CA ARG A 77 7.22 17.68 13.70
C ARG A 77 7.99 18.99 13.59
N ILE A 78 8.38 19.37 12.37
CA ILE A 78 9.10 20.62 12.12
C ILE A 78 8.22 21.82 12.50
N SER A 79 6.94 21.81 12.13
CA SER A 79 6.03 22.92 12.43
C SER A 79 5.83 23.11 13.94
N ILE A 80 5.71 22.02 14.70
CA ILE A 80 5.62 22.06 16.16
C ILE A 80 6.87 22.69 16.76
N VAL A 81 8.07 22.23 16.37
CA VAL A 81 9.34 22.76 16.89
C VAL A 81 9.49 24.26 16.58
N ASN A 82 9.15 24.68 15.36
CA ASN A 82 9.20 26.09 14.97
C ASN A 82 8.25 26.95 15.81
N SER A 83 7.04 26.47 16.08
CA SER A 83 6.05 27.22 16.88
C SER A 83 6.51 27.46 18.33
N GLN A 84 7.19 26.48 18.94
CA GLN A 84 7.72 26.60 20.31
C GLN A 84 8.89 27.59 20.39
N MET A 85 9.72 27.65 19.35
CA MET A 85 10.82 28.61 19.28
C MET A 85 10.30 30.04 19.20
N SER A 86 9.26 30.28 18.40
CA SER A 86 8.63 31.60 18.27
C SER A 86 7.91 32.08 19.53
N SER A 87 7.48 31.19 20.43
CA SER A 87 6.83 31.56 21.69
C SER A 87 7.80 31.82 22.86
N THR A 88 9.10 31.58 22.66
CA THR A 88 10.13 31.67 23.72
C THR A 88 10.97 32.95 23.61
N ILE A 89 10.66 33.83 22.64
CA ILE A 89 11.28 35.16 22.43
C ILE A 89 10.23 36.22 22.71
#